data_AF-A0A933B7P0-F1
#
_entry.id   AF-A0A933B7P0-F1
#
_cell.length_a   1.000
_cell.length_b   1.000
_cell.length_c   1.000
_cell.angle_alpha   90.00
_cell.angle_beta   90.00
_cell.angle_gamma   90.00
#
_symmetry.space_group_name_H-M   'P 1'
#
loop_
_entity.id
_entity.type
_entity.pdbx_description
1 polymer ?
#
loop_
_entity_poly.entity_id
_entity_poly.type
_entity_poly.pdbx_seq_one_letter_code
_entity_poly.pdbx_strand_id
1 'polypeptide(L)'
;MLKKNKRVCFQKNKLLLFFLLTGTLLASFVLAQKPLEITYPTIPLADTPSTIKTSLPAYLKYVFNFSLIAAGILIFLALLRAGFSRLTSVANPEGLKDSNDQLISAVIGTVLLLSSYIILNTLNPTLTVLKMPGARIAKEIHVWSNPGRSGNDMGLKVSNPDLPSTLGSSGVQYLEFVSTNADEVDVSAYPDVNYGGTPTKVTTPGNVALARSISLAWKIPGVYLHSGTSLGGEPRLYLFSQAAVADFNDRAQSIRLLNQGSNQFAAVLHKDQNFQGECAVVFNDQNSLNNEDATGGGVVGNNQTSSVTIFKPDLGRPASGSEGVTLFGKDSSRNKVGVRATNNKITSFPVMGVENDSVDEVQILGNYIAVLFENNNFRGKCAVFTKSDDNLSDDPIGKCQGSPYGNCFCIPVINWCVPCEGPCTSSFMVFPIKPF
;
A
#
# COMPACT_ATOMS: atom_id res chain seq x y z
N MET A 1 -57.04 7.11 -38.25
CA MET A 1 -55.58 7.34 -38.25
C MET A 1 -55.35 8.80 -37.89
N LEU A 2 -54.50 9.28 -36.98
CA LEU A 2 -53.35 8.78 -36.22
C LEU A 2 -53.35 9.49 -34.84
N LYS A 3 -53.17 8.73 -33.75
CA LYS A 3 -53.07 9.26 -32.37
C LYS A 3 -51.60 9.60 -32.08
N LYS A 4 -51.30 10.90 -31.88
CA LYS A 4 -49.95 11.46 -31.74
C LYS A 4 -49.26 11.06 -30.44
N ASN A 5 -47.93 10.93 -30.55
CA ASN A 5 -46.98 10.22 -29.72
C ASN A 5 -46.57 11.01 -28.44
N LYS A 6 -46.98 10.56 -27.25
CA LYS A 6 -46.65 11.19 -25.94
C LYS A 6 -45.38 10.65 -25.25
N ARG A 7 -44.74 9.58 -25.77
CA ARG A 7 -43.63 8.90 -25.05
C ARG A 7 -42.24 9.53 -25.24
N VAL A 8 -42.05 10.41 -26.24
CA VAL A 8 -40.71 10.95 -26.58
C VAL A 8 -40.32 12.18 -25.74
N CYS A 9 -41.29 12.91 -25.17
CA CYS A 9 -41.00 14.15 -24.43
C CYS A 9 -40.52 13.92 -22.98
N PHE A 10 -40.81 12.77 -22.38
CA PHE A 10 -40.49 12.48 -20.98
C PHE A 10 -39.03 12.00 -20.75
N GLN A 11 -38.38 11.46 -21.79
CA GLN A 11 -37.01 10.93 -21.71
C GLN A 11 -35.94 12.03 -21.86
N LYS A 12 -36.18 13.07 -22.67
CA LYS A 12 -35.22 14.19 -22.85
C LYS A 12 -35.03 15.06 -21.59
N ASN A 13 -36.06 15.21 -20.76
CA ASN A 13 -35.97 16.01 -19.53
C ASN A 13 -35.14 15.35 -18.42
N LYS A 14 -35.01 14.01 -18.42
CA LYS A 14 -34.20 13.30 -17.41
C LYS A 14 -32.70 13.32 -17.74
N LEU A 15 -32.34 13.26 -19.02
CA LEU A 15 -30.94 13.31 -19.47
C LEU A 15 -30.32 14.71 -19.27
N LEU A 16 -31.11 15.77 -19.49
CA LEU A 16 -30.68 17.15 -19.29
C LEU A 16 -30.53 17.49 -17.80
N LEU A 17 -31.41 16.97 -16.94
CA LEU A 17 -31.29 17.10 -15.48
C LEU A 17 -30.04 16.38 -14.95
N PHE A 18 -29.71 15.22 -15.53
CA PHE A 18 -28.53 14.43 -15.16
C PHE A 18 -27.23 15.17 -15.53
N PHE A 19 -27.15 15.78 -16.72
CA PHE A 19 -26.01 16.61 -17.13
C PHE A 19 -25.89 17.91 -16.32
N LEU A 20 -27.02 18.48 -15.87
CA LEU A 20 -27.01 19.67 -15.01
C LEU A 20 -26.56 19.34 -13.57
N LEU A 21 -26.91 18.15 -13.07
CA LEU A 21 -26.48 17.65 -11.75
C LEU A 21 -24.99 17.25 -11.73
N THR A 22 -24.49 16.65 -12.81
CA THR A 22 -23.07 16.26 -12.91
C THR A 22 -22.16 17.47 -13.16
N GLY A 23 -22.66 18.50 -13.87
CA GLY A 23 -21.94 19.76 -14.08
C GLY A 23 -21.74 20.59 -12.82
N THR A 24 -22.71 20.60 -11.88
CA THR A 24 -22.58 21.31 -10.60
C THR A 24 -21.73 20.56 -9.57
N LEU A 25 -21.60 19.23 -9.69
CA LEU A 25 -20.68 18.44 -8.85
C LEU A 25 -19.20 18.67 -9.18
N LEU A 26 -18.86 19.00 -10.43
CA LEU A 26 -17.47 19.19 -10.87
C LEU A 26 -16.90 20.58 -10.52
N ALA A 27 -17.76 21.61 -10.39
CA ALA A 27 -17.32 22.98 -10.08
C ALA A 27 -16.90 23.18 -8.60
N SER A 28 -17.23 22.25 -7.72
CA SER A 28 -17.00 22.37 -6.26
C SER A 28 -15.60 21.93 -5.81
N PHE A 29 -14.72 21.47 -6.70
CA PHE A 29 -13.40 20.95 -6.34
C PHE A 29 -12.28 22.00 -6.21
N VAL A 30 -12.53 23.29 -6.47
CA VAL A 30 -11.43 24.26 -6.65
C VAL A 30 -11.16 25.19 -5.46
N LEU A 31 -12.00 25.28 -4.42
CA LEU A 31 -11.71 26.19 -3.30
C LEU A 31 -12.28 25.67 -1.99
N ALA A 32 -11.43 25.32 -1.00
CA ALA A 32 -11.75 25.52 0.42
C ALA A 32 -10.63 25.08 1.39
N GLN A 33 -9.95 26.06 2.00
CA GLN A 33 -9.59 25.96 3.42
C GLN A 33 -10.68 26.69 4.19
N LYS A 34 -11.57 25.95 4.86
CA LYS A 34 -12.64 26.49 5.72
C LYS A 34 -12.73 25.71 7.04
N PRO A 35 -13.14 26.34 8.16
CA PRO A 35 -13.56 25.63 9.36
C PRO A 35 -14.78 24.72 9.06
N LEU A 36 -15.04 23.71 9.90
CA LEU A 36 -16.15 22.76 9.65
C LEU A 36 -17.47 23.52 9.50
N GLU A 37 -18.13 23.33 8.37
CA GLU A 37 -19.40 23.98 8.04
C GLU A 37 -20.60 23.32 8.77
N ILE A 38 -20.36 22.17 9.42
CA ILE A 38 -21.39 21.34 10.06
C ILE A 38 -20.91 20.92 11.46
N THR A 39 -21.75 21.15 12.47
CA THR A 39 -21.58 20.63 13.83
C THR A 39 -22.04 19.17 13.89
N TYR A 40 -21.11 18.26 14.16
CA TYR A 40 -21.39 16.82 14.21
C TYR A 40 -22.00 16.41 15.57
N PRO A 41 -23.03 15.55 15.60
CA PRO A 41 -23.63 15.08 16.84
C PRO A 41 -22.69 14.17 17.63
N THR A 42 -22.74 14.24 18.96
CA THR A 42 -22.01 13.33 19.84
C THR A 42 -22.64 11.93 19.78
N ILE A 43 -21.85 10.93 19.36
CA ILE A 43 -22.27 9.53 19.39
C ILE A 43 -21.47 8.74 20.43
N PRO A 44 -22.11 7.78 21.11
CA PRO A 44 -21.38 6.84 21.95
C PRO A 44 -20.48 5.97 21.05
N LEU A 45 -19.27 5.64 21.54
CA LEU A 45 -18.24 4.82 20.85
C LEU A 45 -17.44 5.49 19.69
N ALA A 46 -17.53 6.81 19.46
CA ALA A 46 -16.59 7.52 18.58
C ALA A 46 -16.39 8.99 18.97
N ASP A 47 -15.17 9.50 18.82
CA ASP A 47 -14.86 10.91 19.07
C ASP A 47 -15.47 11.79 17.96
N THR A 48 -16.06 12.92 18.36
CA THR A 48 -16.62 13.86 17.40
C THR A 48 -15.52 14.59 16.64
N PRO A 49 -15.57 14.63 15.30
CA PRO A 49 -14.57 15.37 14.51
C PRO A 49 -14.74 16.88 14.77
N SER A 50 -13.81 17.45 15.52
CA SER A 50 -13.83 18.85 15.95
C SER A 50 -12.96 19.77 15.10
N THR A 51 -12.09 19.24 14.23
CA THR A 51 -11.23 20.05 13.34
C THR A 51 -11.05 19.43 11.94
N ILE A 52 -10.72 20.24 10.93
CA ILE A 52 -10.33 19.78 9.58
C ILE A 52 -9.00 18.99 9.55
N LYS A 53 -8.31 18.87 10.70
CA LYS A 53 -7.10 18.06 10.87
C LYS A 53 -7.40 16.68 11.45
N THR A 54 -8.66 16.32 11.68
CA THR A 54 -9.02 14.96 12.09
C THR A 54 -8.57 13.98 11.01
N SER A 55 -7.76 12.99 11.39
CA SER A 55 -7.20 12.03 10.45
C SER A 55 -8.32 11.29 9.71
N LEU A 56 -8.11 11.02 8.41
CA LEU A 56 -9.07 10.29 7.57
C LEU A 56 -9.59 9.00 8.24
N PRO A 57 -8.76 8.18 8.91
CA PRO A 57 -9.25 7.04 9.67
C PRO A 57 -10.24 7.43 10.78
N ALA A 58 -9.90 8.41 11.62
CA ALA A 58 -10.79 8.81 12.72
C ALA A 58 -12.15 9.31 12.21
N TYR A 59 -12.16 10.02 11.08
CA TYR A 59 -13.40 10.43 10.42
C TYR A 59 -14.21 9.24 9.89
N LEU A 60 -13.57 8.29 9.20
CA LEU A 60 -14.22 7.08 8.69
C LEU A 60 -14.82 6.23 9.83
N LYS A 61 -14.13 6.11 10.97
CA LYS A 61 -14.65 5.44 12.17
C LYS A 61 -15.92 6.10 12.69
N TYR A 62 -15.94 7.44 12.75
CA TYR A 62 -17.11 8.19 13.19
C TYR A 62 -18.31 7.95 12.25
N VAL A 63 -18.11 8.08 10.93
CA VAL A 63 -19.18 7.88 9.94
C VAL A 63 -19.71 6.43 9.96
N PHE A 64 -18.81 5.45 10.06
CA PHE A 64 -19.19 4.04 10.13
C PHE A 64 -20.01 3.74 11.39
N ASN A 65 -19.53 4.17 12.57
CA ASN A 65 -20.26 3.96 13.83
C ASN A 65 -21.61 4.71 13.85
N PHE A 66 -21.65 5.92 13.29
CA PHE A 66 -22.90 6.66 13.12
C PHE A 66 -23.91 5.89 12.25
N SER A 67 -23.45 5.33 11.12
CA SER A 67 -24.31 4.55 10.21
C SER A 67 -24.84 3.27 10.87
N LEU A 68 -24.06 2.61 11.73
CA LEU A 68 -24.49 1.43 12.47
C LEU A 68 -25.57 1.77 13.50
N ILE A 69 -25.41 2.87 14.24
CA ILE A 69 -26.43 3.33 15.20
C ILE A 69 -27.72 3.71 14.46
N ALA A 70 -27.60 4.46 13.36
CA ALA A 70 -28.75 4.84 12.54
C ALA A 70 -29.49 3.62 11.97
N ALA A 71 -28.76 2.64 11.44
CA ALA A 71 -29.33 1.39 10.97
C ALA A 71 -30.02 0.59 12.09
N GLY A 72 -29.40 0.53 13.28
CA GLY A 72 -30.00 -0.12 14.46
C GLY A 72 -31.34 0.52 14.87
N ILE A 73 -31.43 1.85 14.86
CA ILE A 73 -32.68 2.58 15.14
C ILE A 73 -33.74 2.27 14.08
N LEU A 74 -33.38 2.28 12.81
CA LEU A 74 -34.32 1.98 11.72
C LEU A 74 -34.86 0.55 11.81
N ILE A 75 -33.99 -0.43 12.11
CA ILE A 75 -34.39 -1.83 12.33
C ILE A 75 -35.34 -1.92 13.53
N PHE A 76 -35.02 -1.25 14.63
CA PHE A 76 -35.87 -1.24 15.83
C PHE A 76 -37.27 -0.67 15.54
N LEU A 77 -37.36 0.45 14.81
CA LEU A 77 -38.63 1.03 14.40
C LEU A 77 -39.41 0.11 13.44
N ALA A 78 -38.73 -0.57 12.53
CA ALA A 78 -39.35 -1.55 11.63
C ALA A 78 -39.93 -2.75 12.40
N LEU A 79 -39.22 -3.23 13.43
CA LEU A 79 -39.70 -4.30 14.31
C LEU A 79 -40.91 -3.86 15.15
N LEU A 80 -40.90 -2.64 15.69
CA LEU A 80 -42.05 -2.09 16.41
C LEU A 80 -43.28 -1.98 15.51
N ARG A 81 -43.11 -1.48 14.27
CA ARG A 81 -44.20 -1.37 13.29
C ARG A 81 -44.77 -2.73 12.91
N ALA A 82 -43.91 -3.69 12.59
CA ALA A 82 -44.32 -5.05 12.22
C ALA A 82 -45.01 -5.77 13.40
N GLY A 83 -44.47 -5.61 14.62
CA GLY A 83 -45.03 -6.18 15.83
C GLY A 83 -46.41 -5.60 16.17
N PHE A 84 -46.56 -4.29 16.12
CA PHE A 84 -47.86 -3.64 16.35
C PHE A 84 -48.89 -4.03 15.29
N SER A 85 -48.51 -4.00 14.01
CA SER A 85 -49.36 -4.40 12.89
C SER A 85 -49.86 -5.84 13.04
N ARG A 86 -49.02 -6.77 13.50
CA ARG A 86 -49.40 -8.17 13.74
C ARG A 86 -50.42 -8.31 14.88
N LEU A 87 -50.28 -7.52 15.95
CA LEU A 87 -51.22 -7.53 17.08
C LEU A 87 -52.59 -6.95 16.70
N THR A 88 -52.63 -5.96 15.81
CA THR A 88 -53.89 -5.35 15.37
C THR A 88 -54.56 -6.06 14.20
N SER A 89 -53.83 -6.92 13.47
CA SER A 89 -54.31 -7.57 12.23
C SER A 89 -54.88 -8.98 12.43
N VAL A 90 -55.26 -9.37 13.66
CA VAL A 90 -55.74 -10.74 13.98
C VAL A 90 -56.93 -11.18 13.09
N ALA A 91 -57.75 -10.24 12.63
CA ALA A 91 -58.92 -10.50 11.81
C ALA A 91 -58.69 -10.35 10.28
N ASN A 92 -57.47 -10.04 9.82
CA ASN A 92 -57.15 -9.90 8.40
C ASN A 92 -55.94 -10.79 7.98
N PRO A 93 -56.17 -11.85 7.19
CA PRO A 93 -55.11 -12.73 6.69
C PRO A 93 -54.03 -12.01 5.86
N GLU A 94 -54.41 -10.97 5.12
CA GLU A 94 -53.47 -10.20 4.27
C GLU A 94 -52.54 -9.34 5.13
N GLY A 95 -53.09 -8.66 6.15
CA GLY A 95 -52.30 -7.89 7.11
C GLY A 95 -51.38 -8.75 7.97
N LEU A 96 -51.79 -9.99 8.30
CA LEU A 96 -50.93 -10.97 8.97
C LEU A 96 -49.76 -11.41 8.09
N LYS A 97 -50.00 -11.64 6.79
CA LYS A 97 -48.95 -12.01 5.83
C LYS A 97 -47.94 -10.87 5.66
N ASP A 98 -48.41 -9.64 5.42
CA ASP A 98 -47.54 -8.47 5.23
C ASP A 98 -46.67 -8.18 6.46
N SER A 99 -47.25 -8.29 7.66
CA SER A 99 -46.50 -8.12 8.92
C SER A 99 -45.41 -9.19 9.11
N ASN A 100 -45.66 -10.42 8.67
CA ASN A 100 -44.65 -11.49 8.71
C ASN A 100 -43.54 -11.25 7.69
N ASP A 101 -43.88 -10.83 6.46
CA ASP A 101 -42.91 -10.49 5.42
C ASP A 101 -41.99 -9.34 5.88
N GLN A 102 -42.54 -8.34 6.57
CA GLN A 102 -41.78 -7.24 7.16
C GLN A 102 -40.89 -7.68 8.33
N LEU A 103 -41.38 -8.58 9.20
CA LEU A 103 -40.61 -9.13 10.32
C LEU A 103 -39.42 -9.96 9.83
N ILE A 104 -39.63 -10.82 8.83
CA ILE A 104 -38.57 -11.62 8.20
C ILE A 104 -37.52 -10.68 7.57
N SER A 105 -37.96 -9.64 6.85
CA SER A 105 -37.06 -8.67 6.23
C SER A 105 -36.20 -7.93 7.27
N ALA A 106 -36.77 -7.54 8.41
CA ALA A 106 -36.04 -6.89 9.50
C ALA A 106 -35.01 -7.83 10.15
N VAL A 107 -35.37 -9.11 10.37
CA VAL A 107 -34.45 -10.13 10.91
C VAL A 107 -33.29 -10.40 9.96
N ILE A 108 -33.58 -10.56 8.66
CA ILE A 108 -32.54 -10.76 7.64
C ILE A 108 -31.61 -9.54 7.58
N GLY A 109 -32.15 -8.31 7.61
CA GLY A 109 -31.34 -7.09 7.64
C GLY A 109 -30.44 -7.00 8.88
N THR A 110 -30.96 -7.43 10.04
CA THR A 110 -30.18 -7.50 11.29
C THR A 110 -29.05 -8.52 11.19
N VAL A 111 -29.33 -9.72 10.69
CA VAL A 111 -28.33 -10.78 10.49
C VAL A 111 -27.27 -10.34 9.48
N LEU A 112 -27.66 -9.67 8.40
CA LEU A 112 -26.74 -9.14 7.39
C LEU A 112 -25.83 -8.05 7.97
N LEU A 113 -26.37 -7.13 8.78
CA LEU A 113 -25.58 -6.10 9.45
C LEU A 113 -24.61 -6.72 10.47
N LEU A 114 -25.07 -7.66 11.29
CA LEU A 114 -24.25 -8.32 12.29
C LEU A 114 -23.18 -9.23 11.65
N SER A 115 -23.51 -9.93 10.57
CA SER A 115 -22.54 -10.74 9.81
C SER A 115 -21.50 -9.88 9.11
N SER A 116 -21.88 -8.73 8.54
CA SER A 116 -20.92 -7.74 8.02
C SER A 116 -19.94 -7.29 9.12
N TYR A 117 -20.45 -6.97 10.31
CA TYR A 117 -19.62 -6.62 11.46
C TYR A 117 -18.69 -7.78 11.89
N ILE A 118 -19.20 -9.01 11.98
CA ILE A 118 -18.41 -10.19 12.35
C ILE A 118 -17.34 -10.47 11.29
N ILE A 119 -17.66 -10.44 10.00
CA ILE A 119 -16.70 -10.67 8.90
C ILE A 119 -15.58 -9.63 8.96
N LEU A 120 -15.91 -8.35 9.10
CA LEU A 120 -14.93 -7.28 9.26
C LEU A 120 -14.05 -7.51 10.51
N ASN A 121 -14.66 -7.88 11.63
CA ASN A 121 -13.96 -8.10 12.90
C ASN A 121 -13.13 -9.40 12.93
N THR A 122 -13.51 -10.43 12.19
CA THR A 122 -12.81 -11.73 12.12
C THR A 122 -11.67 -11.69 11.10
N LEU A 123 -11.87 -11.06 9.94
CA LEU A 123 -10.82 -10.93 8.92
C LEU A 123 -9.75 -9.93 9.35
N ASN A 124 -10.14 -8.82 9.99
CA ASN A 124 -9.18 -7.87 10.54
C ASN A 124 -9.84 -7.00 11.65
N PRO A 125 -9.67 -7.34 12.94
CA PRO A 125 -10.21 -6.54 14.05
C PRO A 125 -9.61 -5.12 14.11
N THR A 126 -8.56 -4.86 13.31
CA THR A 126 -7.93 -3.53 13.12
C THR A 126 -8.70 -2.62 12.15
N LEU A 127 -9.75 -3.11 11.47
CA LEU A 127 -10.63 -2.28 10.63
C LEU A 127 -11.82 -1.71 11.42
N THR A 128 -12.31 -2.43 12.44
CA THR A 128 -13.39 -2.00 13.34
C THR A 128 -12.85 -1.19 14.52
N VAL A 129 -11.68 -1.56 15.03
CA VAL A 129 -10.84 -0.68 15.82
C VAL A 129 -9.82 -0.13 14.86
N LEU A 130 -10.01 1.09 14.33
CA LEU A 130 -8.90 1.86 13.74
C LEU A 130 -7.91 2.23 14.85
N LYS A 131 -7.31 1.22 15.46
CA LYS A 131 -5.94 1.30 15.91
C LYS A 131 -5.22 1.47 14.59
N MET A 132 -4.73 2.68 14.38
CA MET A 132 -3.45 2.77 13.70
C MET A 132 -2.63 1.60 14.26
N PRO A 133 -2.00 0.76 13.44
CA PRO A 133 -0.71 0.28 13.84
C PRO A 133 0.03 1.59 14.12
N GLY A 134 -0.02 2.03 15.38
CA GLY A 134 1.16 2.57 15.99
C GLY A 134 2.15 1.46 15.72
N ALA A 135 2.87 1.59 14.60
CA ALA A 135 4.30 1.43 14.63
C ALA A 135 4.68 1.85 16.04
N ARG A 136 4.90 0.86 16.90
CA ARG A 136 5.14 1.13 18.30
C ARG A 136 6.37 1.99 18.25
N ILE A 137 6.19 3.28 18.46
CA ILE A 137 7.28 4.21 18.53
C ILE A 137 7.86 3.96 19.92
N ALA A 138 8.64 2.88 20.03
CA ALA A 138 9.58 2.69 21.12
C ALA A 138 10.87 3.45 20.78
N LYS A 139 10.70 4.67 20.26
CA LYS A 139 11.75 5.61 19.88
C LYS A 139 11.30 6.97 20.36
N GLU A 140 12.17 7.63 21.10
CA GLU A 140 11.84 8.80 21.89
C GLU A 140 12.90 9.85 21.59
N ILE A 141 12.47 11.07 21.34
CA ILE A 141 13.39 12.20 21.16
C ILE A 141 13.63 12.79 22.54
N HIS A 142 14.87 12.77 23.01
CA HIS A 142 15.21 13.44 24.26
C HIS A 142 15.46 14.91 23.97
N VAL A 143 14.76 15.76 24.70
CA VAL A 143 14.96 17.21 24.71
C VAL A 143 15.51 17.63 26.05
N TRP A 144 16.46 18.56 26.00
CA TRP A 144 17.16 19.09 27.15
C TRP A 144 16.99 20.62 27.21
N SER A 145 16.83 21.14 28.43
CA SER A 145 16.73 22.59 28.67
C SER A 145 18.08 23.32 28.61
N ASN A 146 19.18 22.59 28.44
CA ASN A 146 20.55 23.14 28.42
C ASN A 146 21.41 22.50 27.30
N PRO A 147 22.16 23.29 26.51
CA PRO A 147 23.16 22.83 25.54
C PRO A 147 24.17 21.79 26.07
N GLY A 148 24.50 21.84 27.36
CA GLY A 148 25.49 20.98 27.99
C GLY A 148 25.00 19.60 28.46
N ARG A 149 23.78 19.16 28.09
CA ARG A 149 23.15 17.94 28.63
C ARG A 149 23.14 17.87 30.17
N SER A 150 22.89 19.01 30.81
CA SER A 150 22.81 19.13 32.27
C SER A 150 21.59 19.96 32.64
N GLY A 151 20.58 19.34 33.25
CA GLY A 151 19.28 19.95 33.56
C GLY A 151 18.12 18.96 33.39
N ASN A 152 16.90 19.48 33.31
CA ASN A 152 15.69 18.69 33.09
C ASN A 152 15.69 18.08 31.68
N ASP A 153 15.51 16.76 31.59
CA ASP A 153 15.31 16.04 30.35
C ASP A 153 13.85 15.58 30.20
N MET A 154 13.40 15.48 28.96
CA MET A 154 12.13 14.87 28.64
C MET A 154 12.27 14.06 27.38
N GLY A 155 11.75 12.85 27.40
CA GLY A 155 11.52 12.09 26.20
C GLY A 155 10.17 12.46 25.57
N LEU A 156 10.20 12.80 24.28
CA LEU A 156 9.03 13.15 23.48
C LEU A 156 8.74 12.04 22.48
N LYS A 157 7.51 11.53 22.53
CA LYS A 157 6.94 10.57 21.56
C LYS A 157 5.91 11.21 20.63
N VAL A 158 5.34 12.34 21.07
CA VAL A 158 4.32 13.11 20.36
C VAL A 158 4.70 14.59 20.40
N SER A 159 4.08 15.37 19.50
CA SER A 159 4.26 16.83 19.47
C SER A 159 3.88 17.45 20.83
N ASN A 160 4.67 18.42 21.29
CA ASN A 160 4.40 19.16 22.53
C ASN A 160 4.17 20.65 22.22
N PRO A 161 2.96 21.19 22.47
CA PRO A 161 2.64 22.59 22.23
C PRO A 161 3.21 23.55 23.28
N ASP A 162 3.67 23.08 24.44
CA ASP A 162 4.16 23.93 25.53
C ASP A 162 5.28 23.25 26.31
N LEU A 163 6.50 23.37 25.76
CA LEU A 163 7.71 22.87 26.40
C LEU A 163 8.07 23.60 27.70
N PRO A 164 7.87 24.93 27.83
CA PRO A 164 8.15 25.64 29.08
C PRO A 164 7.37 25.13 30.30
N SER A 165 6.09 24.76 30.14
CA SER A 165 5.30 24.21 31.26
C SER A 165 5.74 22.81 31.68
N THR A 166 6.48 22.11 30.82
CA THR A 166 6.87 20.71 31.01
C THR A 166 8.36 20.52 31.33
N LEU A 167 9.26 21.39 30.86
CA LEU A 167 10.71 21.34 31.05
C LEU A 167 11.28 22.51 31.89
N GLY A 168 10.46 23.52 32.20
CA GLY A 168 10.83 24.73 32.92
C GLY A 168 10.91 25.96 32.03
N SER A 169 10.93 27.15 32.64
CA SER A 169 10.78 28.48 32.01
C SER A 169 11.72 28.78 30.84
N SER A 170 12.82 28.02 30.73
CA SER A 170 13.90 28.20 29.75
C SER A 170 13.75 27.36 28.48
N GLY A 171 12.60 26.70 28.24
CA GLY A 171 12.33 25.95 26.99
C GLY A 171 13.33 24.83 26.68
N VAL A 172 13.38 24.40 25.42
CA VAL A 172 14.35 23.40 24.91
C VAL A 172 15.50 24.10 24.21
N GLN A 173 16.73 23.74 24.55
CA GLN A 173 17.95 24.33 23.97
C GLN A 173 18.88 23.28 23.35
N TYR A 174 18.62 21.99 23.59
CA TYR A 174 19.36 20.89 22.98
C TYR A 174 18.43 19.70 22.71
N LEU A 175 18.64 19.03 21.58
CA LEU A 175 17.80 17.92 21.13
C LEU A 175 18.66 16.74 20.70
N GLU A 176 18.44 15.60 21.33
CA GLU A 176 19.13 14.34 21.11
C GLU A 176 18.14 13.29 20.59
N PHE A 177 18.42 12.77 19.40
CA PHE A 177 17.65 11.67 18.83
C PHE A 177 18.15 10.37 19.46
N VAL A 178 17.51 9.89 20.54
CA VAL A 178 18.02 8.73 21.29
C VAL A 178 17.83 7.40 20.56
N SER A 179 17.04 7.33 19.48
CA SER A 179 17.09 6.17 18.57
C SER A 179 16.36 6.48 17.28
N THR A 180 16.90 7.34 16.42
CA THR A 180 16.30 7.59 15.11
C THR A 180 17.29 8.31 14.23
N ASN A 181 17.55 7.79 13.03
CA ASN A 181 18.02 8.66 11.96
C ASN A 181 17.00 9.82 11.83
N ALA A 182 17.46 11.05 11.57
CA ALA A 182 16.57 12.21 11.38
C ALA A 182 15.55 12.04 10.24
N ASP A 183 15.68 10.93 9.52
CA ASP A 183 14.87 10.44 8.44
C ASP A 183 13.64 9.64 8.86
N GLU A 184 13.49 9.30 10.13
CA GLU A 184 12.32 8.58 10.67
C GLU A 184 11.23 9.52 11.21
N VAL A 185 11.57 10.78 11.47
CA VAL A 185 10.67 11.77 12.07
C VAL A 185 11.08 13.18 11.65
N ASP A 186 10.14 13.92 11.05
CA ASP A 186 10.35 15.34 10.83
C ASP A 186 10.11 16.08 12.13
N VAL A 187 11.17 16.75 12.63
CA VAL A 187 11.13 17.53 13.85
C VAL A 187 11.15 19.01 13.49
N SER A 188 10.12 19.73 13.92
CA SER A 188 10.05 21.19 13.77
C SER A 188 10.00 21.84 15.14
N ALA A 189 11.01 22.66 15.43
CA ALA A 189 11.14 23.42 16.67
C ALA A 189 10.64 24.85 16.45
N TYR A 190 9.78 25.34 17.34
CA TYR A 190 9.15 26.64 17.25
C TYR A 190 9.60 27.54 18.40
N PRO A 191 9.87 28.84 18.14
CA PRO A 191 10.32 29.77 19.16
C PRO A 191 9.23 30.09 20.19
N ASP A 192 7.94 29.96 19.84
CA ASP A 192 6.81 30.23 20.73
C ASP A 192 6.05 28.95 21.11
N VAL A 193 5.19 29.05 22.13
CA VAL A 193 4.22 28.00 22.49
C VAL A 193 3.14 27.88 21.41
N ASN A 194 2.42 26.77 21.39
CA ASN A 194 1.34 26.45 20.44
C ASN A 194 1.77 26.52 18.97
N TYR A 195 3.03 26.18 18.66
CA TYR A 195 3.59 26.18 17.31
C TYR A 195 3.63 27.58 16.67
N GLY A 196 3.78 28.63 17.49
CA GLY A 196 3.91 30.00 17.02
C GLY A 196 5.31 30.34 16.50
N GLY A 197 5.37 31.31 15.57
CA GLY A 197 6.62 31.78 14.97
C GLY A 197 7.09 30.93 13.78
N THR A 198 8.27 31.27 13.25
CA THR A 198 8.87 30.55 12.11
C THR A 198 9.57 29.29 12.61
N PRO A 199 9.17 28.08 12.17
CA PRO A 199 9.79 26.84 12.64
C PRO A 199 11.20 26.68 12.11
N THR A 200 12.08 26.15 12.96
CA THR A 200 13.38 25.62 12.58
C THR A 200 13.27 24.10 12.41
N LYS A 201 13.58 23.59 11.21
CA LYS A 201 13.64 22.15 10.97
C LYS A 201 14.91 21.58 11.62
N VAL A 202 14.75 20.52 12.40
CA VAL A 202 15.86 19.84 13.07
C VAL A 202 16.14 18.54 12.30
N THR A 203 17.19 18.55 11.48
CA THR A 203 17.59 17.43 10.63
C THR A 203 18.80 16.65 11.15
N THR A 204 19.43 17.12 12.23
CA THR A 204 20.52 16.43 12.92
C THR A 204 20.42 16.67 14.42
N PRO A 205 20.81 15.72 15.28
CA PRO A 205 20.96 15.96 16.72
C PRO A 205 21.88 17.15 16.97
N GLY A 206 21.53 18.02 17.91
CA GLY A 206 22.36 19.18 18.23
C GLY A 206 21.65 20.31 18.97
N ASN A 207 22.38 21.41 19.12
CA ASN A 207 21.86 22.65 19.68
C ASN A 207 20.75 23.20 18.76
N VAL A 208 19.62 23.55 19.36
CA VAL A 208 18.51 24.19 18.67
C VAL A 208 18.31 25.55 19.30
N ALA A 209 17.99 26.56 18.50
CA ALA A 209 17.55 27.84 19.05
C ALA A 209 16.35 27.61 19.98
N LEU A 210 16.32 28.34 21.10
CA LEU A 210 15.35 28.22 22.19
C LEU A 210 13.95 27.86 21.68
N ALA A 211 13.57 26.59 21.79
CA ALA A 211 12.31 26.07 21.30
C ALA A 211 11.30 25.99 22.44
N ARG A 212 10.14 26.63 22.28
CA ARG A 212 9.04 26.63 23.25
C ARG A 212 7.91 25.70 22.87
N SER A 213 7.85 25.25 21.61
CA SER A 213 7.04 24.09 21.21
C SER A 213 7.75 23.26 20.14
N ILE A 214 7.43 21.96 20.07
CA ILE A 214 8.02 21.01 19.11
C ILE A 214 6.91 20.21 18.45
N SER A 215 6.92 20.18 17.12
CA SER A 215 6.10 19.27 16.32
C SER A 215 6.93 18.08 15.88
N LEU A 216 6.39 16.89 16.10
CA LEU A 216 6.92 15.60 15.65
C LEU A 216 5.97 15.02 14.60
N ALA A 217 6.49 14.77 13.41
CA ALA A 217 5.79 14.07 12.34
C ALA A 217 6.55 12.79 11.98
N TRP A 218 6.12 11.67 12.54
CA TRP A 218 6.73 10.36 12.30
C TRP A 218 6.46 9.89 10.88
N LYS A 219 7.52 9.51 10.15
CA LYS A 219 7.41 8.93 8.82
C LYS A 219 7.02 7.46 8.94
N ILE A 220 6.08 7.03 8.10
CA ILE A 220 5.55 5.66 8.13
C ILE A 220 6.60 4.72 7.51
N PRO A 221 6.98 3.60 8.16
CA PRO A 221 7.86 2.61 7.54
C PRO A 221 7.28 2.09 6.23
N GLY A 222 8.12 1.98 5.20
CA GLY A 222 7.67 1.60 3.86
C GLY A 222 8.63 2.08 2.77
N VAL A 223 8.15 2.06 1.53
CA VAL A 223 8.96 2.40 0.35
C VAL A 223 8.57 3.79 -0.14
N TYR A 224 9.55 4.70 -0.20
CA TYR A 224 9.38 6.05 -0.67
C TYR A 224 10.08 6.20 -2.02
N LEU A 225 9.30 6.51 -3.06
CA LEU A 225 9.86 6.94 -4.35
C LEU A 225 9.93 8.46 -4.37
N HIS A 226 11.07 8.97 -4.81
CA HIS A 226 11.37 10.40 -4.85
C HIS A 226 11.48 10.87 -6.29
N SER A 227 10.92 12.05 -6.56
CA SER A 227 10.92 12.64 -7.91
C SER A 227 12.24 13.31 -8.30
N GLY A 228 13.15 13.52 -7.35
CA GLY A 228 14.51 13.99 -7.60
C GLY A 228 15.56 12.94 -7.23
N THR A 229 16.79 13.15 -7.67
CA THR A 229 17.97 12.39 -7.20
C THR A 229 18.36 12.80 -5.77
N SER A 230 19.22 12.01 -5.13
CA SER A 230 19.72 12.20 -3.76
C SER A 230 18.60 12.38 -2.73
N LEU A 231 17.51 11.61 -2.87
CA LEU A 231 16.32 11.68 -2.03
C LEU A 231 15.64 13.06 -2.05
N GLY A 232 15.84 13.83 -3.13
CA GLY A 232 15.22 15.13 -3.35
C GLY A 232 13.82 15.03 -3.99
N GLY A 233 13.15 16.18 -4.11
CA GLY A 233 11.82 16.28 -4.70
C GLY A 233 10.69 15.72 -3.84
N GLU A 234 9.48 15.71 -4.40
CA GLU A 234 8.28 15.22 -3.73
C GLU A 234 8.35 13.69 -3.52
N PRO A 235 8.26 13.20 -2.26
CA PRO A 235 8.24 11.78 -1.96
C PRO A 235 6.84 11.19 -2.09
N ARG A 236 6.75 9.95 -2.56
CA ARG A 236 5.52 9.16 -2.60
C ARG A 236 5.70 7.82 -1.89
N LEU A 237 4.86 7.58 -0.89
CA LEU A 237 4.86 6.35 -0.09
C LEU A 237 4.08 5.23 -0.78
N TYR A 238 4.68 4.05 -0.82
CA TYR A 238 4.10 2.79 -1.26
C TYR A 238 4.23 1.75 -0.13
N LEU A 239 3.08 1.32 0.41
CA LEU A 239 3.00 0.29 1.44
C LEU A 239 2.70 -1.10 0.87
N PHE A 240 2.16 -1.15 -0.34
CA PHE A 240 1.73 -2.36 -1.04
C PHE A 240 2.11 -2.26 -2.52
N SER A 241 2.21 -3.40 -3.19
CA SER A 241 2.46 -3.48 -4.64
C SER A 241 1.39 -2.74 -5.43
N GLN A 242 1.80 -2.00 -6.45
CA GLN A 242 0.92 -1.25 -7.35
C GLN A 242 1.22 -1.61 -8.80
N ALA A 243 0.20 -2.10 -9.52
CA ALA A 243 0.29 -2.41 -10.95
C ALA A 243 0.44 -1.14 -11.82
N ALA A 244 0.08 0.02 -11.30
CA ALA A 244 0.38 1.31 -11.92
C ALA A 244 0.59 2.36 -10.83
N VAL A 245 1.69 3.12 -10.90
CA VAL A 245 1.96 4.22 -9.94
C VAL A 245 1.24 5.54 -10.29
N ALA A 246 0.22 5.47 -11.16
CA ALA A 246 -0.73 6.55 -11.50
C ALA A 246 -0.10 7.94 -11.67
N ASP A 247 -0.34 8.87 -10.73
CA ASP A 247 0.15 10.26 -10.73
C ASP A 247 1.69 10.40 -10.59
N PHE A 248 2.37 9.28 -10.35
CA PHE A 248 3.81 9.18 -10.20
C PHE A 248 4.49 8.36 -11.31
N ASN A 249 3.76 8.03 -12.39
CA ASN A 249 4.29 7.30 -13.55
C ASN A 249 5.50 8.03 -14.14
N ASP A 250 6.59 7.30 -14.36
CA ASP A 250 7.83 7.84 -14.96
C ASP A 250 8.40 9.06 -14.23
N ARG A 251 8.21 9.13 -12.90
CA ARG A 251 8.73 10.25 -12.10
C ARG A 251 9.77 9.85 -11.07
N ALA A 252 9.88 8.56 -10.74
CA ALA A 252 10.84 8.11 -9.74
C ALA A 252 12.29 8.29 -10.24
N GLN A 253 13.14 8.91 -9.41
CA GLN A 253 14.57 9.12 -9.67
C GLN A 253 15.45 8.65 -8.51
N SER A 254 14.90 8.56 -7.31
CA SER A 254 15.56 7.94 -6.16
C SER A 254 14.54 7.19 -5.31
N ILE A 255 15.03 6.30 -4.44
CA ILE A 255 14.20 5.43 -3.60
C ILE A 255 14.80 5.35 -2.20
N ARG A 256 13.92 5.39 -1.21
CA ARG A 256 14.24 5.20 0.20
C ARG A 256 13.36 4.12 0.80
N LEU A 257 13.99 3.22 1.56
CA LEU A 257 13.37 2.13 2.28
C LEU A 257 13.42 2.44 3.78
N LEU A 258 12.33 3.00 4.31
CA LEU A 258 12.22 3.25 5.75
C LEU A 258 11.90 1.95 6.47
N ASN A 259 12.96 1.29 6.97
CA ASN A 259 12.90 0.04 7.70
C ASN A 259 12.80 0.28 9.21
N GLN A 260 12.04 -0.55 9.93
CA GLN A 260 11.88 -0.43 11.39
C GLN A 260 11.89 -1.80 12.09
N GLY A 261 12.90 -2.03 12.94
CA GLY A 261 13.02 -3.27 13.70
C GLY A 261 13.08 -4.50 12.77
N SER A 262 12.12 -5.41 12.92
CA SER A 262 12.00 -6.61 12.08
C SER A 262 11.23 -6.39 10.76
N ASN A 263 10.64 -5.19 10.55
CA ASN A 263 10.01 -4.78 9.30
C ASN A 263 11.06 -4.19 8.37
N GLN A 264 11.65 -5.06 7.56
CA GLN A 264 12.49 -4.69 6.42
C GLN A 264 11.63 -4.70 5.17
N PHE A 265 11.67 -3.62 4.41
CA PHE A 265 11.02 -3.46 3.12
C PHE A 265 12.06 -3.58 2.02
N ALA A 266 11.65 -4.19 0.91
CA ALA A 266 12.35 -4.17 -0.35
C ALA A 266 11.32 -3.94 -1.47
N ALA A 267 11.80 -3.52 -2.62
CA ALA A 267 10.94 -3.25 -3.77
C ALA A 267 11.52 -3.85 -5.05
N VAL A 268 10.65 -4.27 -5.96
CA VAL A 268 10.99 -4.47 -7.37
C VAL A 268 10.36 -3.30 -8.12
N LEU A 269 11.19 -2.46 -8.73
CA LEU A 269 10.74 -1.38 -9.59
C LEU A 269 10.63 -1.93 -11.01
N HIS A 270 9.57 -1.58 -11.72
CA HIS A 270 9.29 -2.04 -13.07
C HIS A 270 9.12 -0.86 -14.02
N LYS A 271 9.73 -0.98 -15.19
CA LYS A 271 9.71 0.06 -16.22
C LYS A 271 8.32 0.24 -16.84
N ASP A 272 7.58 -0.86 -16.98
CA ASP A 272 6.23 -0.85 -17.52
C ASP A 272 5.17 -1.09 -16.44
N GLN A 273 3.91 -0.84 -16.78
CA GLN A 273 2.76 -1.14 -15.91
C GLN A 273 2.51 -2.65 -15.82
N ASN A 274 1.76 -3.06 -14.80
CA ASN A 274 1.40 -4.46 -14.52
C ASN A 274 2.59 -5.38 -14.23
N PHE A 275 3.65 -4.83 -13.62
CA PHE A 275 4.86 -5.57 -13.23
C PHE A 275 5.62 -6.14 -14.43
N GLN A 276 5.78 -5.31 -15.46
CA GLN A 276 6.30 -5.70 -16.77
C GLN A 276 7.57 -4.91 -17.13
N GLY A 277 8.26 -5.39 -18.16
CA GLY A 277 9.42 -4.70 -18.74
C GLY A 277 10.70 -4.95 -17.96
N GLU A 278 11.67 -4.06 -18.16
CA GLU A 278 12.90 -4.05 -17.37
C GLU A 278 12.61 -3.74 -15.91
N CYS A 279 13.33 -4.40 -15.00
CA CYS A 279 13.11 -4.21 -13.59
C CYS A 279 14.41 -4.17 -12.79
N ALA A 280 14.32 -3.66 -11.55
CA ALA A 280 15.42 -3.64 -10.61
C ALA A 280 14.91 -4.01 -9.22
N VAL A 281 15.64 -4.86 -8.49
CA VAL A 281 15.34 -5.17 -7.10
C VAL A 281 16.15 -4.25 -6.18
N VAL A 282 15.49 -3.69 -5.18
CA VAL A 282 16.06 -2.66 -4.30
C VAL A 282 15.93 -3.12 -2.86
N PHE A 283 17.08 -3.35 -2.22
CA PHE A 283 17.20 -3.74 -0.81
C PHE A 283 17.67 -2.60 0.10
N ASN A 284 18.24 -1.53 -0.47
CA ASN A 284 18.77 -0.39 0.27
C ASN A 284 18.43 0.92 -0.45
N ASP A 285 18.45 2.04 0.28
CA ASP A 285 18.28 3.40 -0.26
C ASP A 285 19.19 3.63 -1.49
N GLN A 286 18.62 4.21 -2.56
CA GLN A 286 19.35 4.58 -3.77
C GLN A 286 19.16 6.07 -4.03
N ASN A 287 20.28 6.79 -4.11
CA ASN A 287 20.28 8.22 -4.47
C ASN A 287 20.00 8.46 -5.96
N SER A 288 20.05 7.43 -6.80
CA SER A 288 19.77 7.51 -8.23
C SER A 288 19.31 6.13 -8.73
N LEU A 289 18.22 6.09 -9.49
CA LEU A 289 17.74 4.87 -10.15
C LEU A 289 18.49 4.57 -11.47
N ASN A 290 19.38 5.48 -11.90
CA ASN A 290 20.31 5.26 -13.02
C ASN A 290 21.59 4.54 -12.62
N ASN A 291 21.90 4.41 -11.33
CA ASN A 291 23.16 3.80 -10.92
C ASN A 291 23.11 2.28 -11.14
N GLU A 292 24.12 1.75 -11.84
CA GLU A 292 24.35 0.30 -11.94
C GLU A 292 24.71 -0.33 -10.58
N ASP A 293 25.11 0.50 -9.60
CA ASP A 293 25.44 0.12 -8.22
C ASP A 293 24.22 -0.24 -7.35
N ALA A 294 23.04 -0.42 -7.95
CA ALA A 294 21.90 -0.97 -7.24
C ALA A 294 22.30 -2.34 -6.66
N THR A 295 22.51 -2.38 -5.34
CA THR A 295 22.88 -3.54 -4.50
C THR A 295 21.93 -4.76 -4.58
N GLY A 296 21.07 -4.82 -5.59
CA GLY A 296 20.04 -5.84 -5.76
C GLY A 296 19.59 -6.03 -7.20
N GLY A 297 20.47 -6.03 -8.20
CA GLY A 297 20.15 -6.59 -9.52
C GLY A 297 19.21 -5.76 -10.39
N GLY A 298 19.81 -5.22 -11.44
CA GLY A 298 19.11 -4.50 -12.51
C GLY A 298 19.10 -3.00 -12.31
N VAL A 299 18.77 -2.28 -13.39
CA VAL A 299 18.65 -0.82 -13.43
C VAL A 299 17.35 -0.51 -14.15
N VAL A 300 16.42 0.20 -13.48
CA VAL A 300 15.20 0.67 -14.14
C VAL A 300 15.40 2.01 -14.83
N GLY A 301 16.31 2.84 -14.31
CA GLY A 301 16.55 4.19 -14.80
C GLY A 301 15.68 5.26 -14.13
N ASN A 302 16.17 6.50 -14.16
CA ASN A 302 15.48 7.68 -13.68
C ASN A 302 14.31 8.02 -14.60
N ASN A 303 13.16 8.35 -14.03
CA ASN A 303 11.93 8.70 -14.74
C ASN A 303 11.42 7.55 -15.63
N GLN A 304 11.58 6.31 -15.19
CA GLN A 304 11.18 5.14 -15.98
C GLN A 304 10.29 4.17 -15.19
N THR A 305 10.10 4.34 -13.89
CA THR A 305 9.27 3.43 -13.10
C THR A 305 7.77 3.68 -13.32
N SER A 306 7.06 2.66 -13.80
CA SER A 306 5.60 2.69 -14.03
C SER A 306 4.80 1.73 -13.14
N SER A 307 5.44 0.71 -12.54
CA SER A 307 4.83 -0.13 -11.51
C SER A 307 5.83 -0.58 -10.45
N VAL A 308 5.34 -1.05 -9.30
CA VAL A 308 6.18 -1.41 -8.16
C VAL A 308 5.65 -2.63 -7.42
N THR A 309 6.51 -3.62 -7.19
CA THR A 309 6.23 -4.73 -6.28
C THR A 309 6.87 -4.44 -4.93
N ILE A 310 6.10 -4.43 -3.85
CA ILE A 310 6.62 -4.24 -2.49
C ILE A 310 6.65 -5.61 -1.81
N PHE A 311 7.72 -5.91 -1.09
CA PHE A 311 7.82 -7.14 -0.29
C PHE A 311 8.66 -6.93 0.98
N LYS A 312 8.51 -7.85 1.94
CA LYS A 312 9.25 -7.84 3.21
C LYS A 312 10.19 -9.04 3.27
N PRO A 313 11.48 -8.90 2.93
CA PRO A 313 12.40 -10.04 2.94
C PRO A 313 12.61 -10.57 4.36
N ASP A 314 12.70 -11.90 4.49
CA ASP A 314 13.00 -12.61 5.74
C ASP A 314 14.42 -13.19 5.73
N LEU A 315 15.42 -12.33 5.59
CA LEU A 315 16.82 -12.73 5.35
C LEU A 315 17.44 -13.56 6.49
N GLY A 316 16.84 -13.55 7.68
CA GLY A 316 17.27 -14.36 8.82
C GLY A 316 16.61 -15.74 8.92
N ARG A 317 15.71 -16.10 8.00
CA ARG A 317 14.99 -17.37 8.04
C ARG A 317 15.94 -18.53 7.75
N PRO A 318 16.05 -19.53 8.65
CA PRO A 318 16.84 -20.72 8.39
C PRO A 318 16.20 -21.53 7.25
N ALA A 319 17.03 -22.20 6.46
CA ALA A 319 16.57 -23.04 5.36
C ALA A 319 15.63 -24.14 5.89
N SER A 320 14.41 -24.19 5.37
CA SER A 320 13.49 -25.30 5.62
C SER A 320 13.66 -26.34 4.50
N GLY A 321 13.88 -27.60 4.86
CA GLY A 321 14.04 -28.68 3.87
C GLY A 321 12.78 -28.94 3.03
N SER A 322 11.59 -28.56 3.53
CA SER A 322 10.31 -28.83 2.87
C SER A 322 9.71 -27.63 2.12
N GLU A 323 10.21 -26.41 2.34
CA GLU A 323 9.77 -25.19 1.65
C GLU A 323 10.84 -24.63 0.71
N GLY A 324 10.50 -23.69 -0.17
CA GLY A 324 11.41 -23.07 -1.11
C GLY A 324 10.81 -22.86 -2.50
N VAL A 325 11.65 -22.39 -3.42
CA VAL A 325 11.31 -22.21 -4.83
C VAL A 325 12.06 -23.25 -5.65
N THR A 326 11.35 -24.00 -6.49
CA THR A 326 11.95 -24.89 -7.48
C THR A 326 11.74 -24.31 -8.86
N LEU A 327 12.81 -24.10 -9.61
CA LEU A 327 12.76 -23.68 -11.00
C LEU A 327 12.97 -24.91 -11.87
N PHE A 328 12.01 -25.22 -12.72
CA PHE A 328 12.11 -26.32 -13.67
C PHE A 328 12.51 -25.77 -15.04
N GLY A 329 13.45 -26.45 -15.67
CA GLY A 329 13.91 -26.15 -17.01
C GLY A 329 14.48 -27.40 -17.66
N LYS A 330 15.46 -27.23 -18.55
CA LYS A 330 16.04 -28.35 -19.30
C LYS A 330 17.54 -28.49 -19.05
N ASP A 331 18.02 -29.72 -19.11
CA ASP A 331 19.46 -30.00 -19.11
C ASP A 331 20.05 -29.91 -20.53
N SER A 332 21.36 -30.13 -20.64
CA SER A 332 22.07 -30.21 -21.92
C SER A 332 21.53 -31.31 -22.87
N SER A 333 20.85 -32.32 -22.33
CA SER A 333 20.19 -33.41 -23.07
C SER A 333 18.70 -33.13 -23.34
N ARG A 334 18.21 -31.93 -23.00
CA ARG A 334 16.81 -31.48 -23.11
C ARG A 334 15.82 -32.24 -22.23
N ASN A 335 16.27 -32.95 -21.20
CA ASN A 335 15.39 -33.54 -20.20
C ASN A 335 14.93 -32.50 -19.20
N LYS A 336 13.71 -32.64 -18.69
CA LYS A 336 13.19 -31.77 -17.62
C LYS A 336 13.97 -32.01 -16.33
N VAL A 337 14.50 -30.94 -15.76
CA VAL A 337 15.28 -30.93 -14.52
C VAL A 337 14.84 -29.76 -13.65
N GLY A 338 14.99 -29.89 -12.33
CA GLY A 338 14.56 -28.87 -11.38
C GLY A 338 15.68 -28.47 -10.43
N VAL A 339 15.85 -27.17 -10.23
CA VAL A 339 16.77 -26.61 -9.24
C VAL A 339 15.99 -25.96 -8.11
N ARG A 340 16.29 -26.35 -6.86
CA ARG A 340 15.57 -25.85 -5.68
C ARG A 340 16.42 -24.88 -4.85
N ALA A 341 15.83 -23.75 -4.50
CA ALA A 341 16.35 -22.74 -3.57
C ALA A 341 15.50 -22.74 -2.29
N THR A 342 16.10 -23.13 -1.17
CA THR A 342 15.46 -23.19 0.17
C THR A 342 15.84 -22.03 1.08
N ASN A 343 16.78 -21.19 0.64
CA ASN A 343 17.26 -19.98 1.30
C ASN A 343 17.34 -18.83 0.29
N ASN A 344 17.88 -17.69 0.72
CA ASN A 344 18.21 -16.61 -0.19
C ASN A 344 19.22 -17.08 -1.24
N LYS A 345 18.84 -17.01 -2.51
CA LYS A 345 19.67 -17.45 -3.63
C LYS A 345 19.68 -16.37 -4.69
N ILE A 346 20.87 -15.90 -5.05
CA ILE A 346 21.09 -14.88 -6.08
C ILE A 346 22.16 -15.46 -7.00
N THR A 347 21.79 -15.87 -8.22
CA THR A 347 22.73 -16.56 -9.12
C THR A 347 22.27 -16.51 -10.57
N SER A 348 23.13 -16.95 -11.49
CA SER A 348 22.84 -17.06 -12.92
C SER A 348 22.84 -18.53 -13.35
N PHE A 349 22.14 -18.84 -14.43
CA PHE A 349 22.18 -20.14 -15.08
C PHE A 349 23.49 -20.27 -15.90
N PRO A 350 23.99 -21.50 -16.15
CA PRO A 350 23.44 -22.78 -15.71
C PRO A 350 23.70 -23.06 -14.21
N VAL A 351 22.77 -23.76 -13.56
CA VAL A 351 22.93 -24.15 -12.15
C VAL A 351 22.30 -25.51 -11.87
N MET A 352 23.06 -26.40 -11.20
CA MET A 352 22.59 -27.74 -10.79
C MET A 352 21.93 -28.55 -11.91
N GLY A 353 22.43 -28.42 -13.15
CA GLY A 353 21.95 -29.15 -14.32
C GLY A 353 20.84 -28.45 -15.11
N VAL A 354 20.28 -27.34 -14.62
CA VAL A 354 19.35 -26.49 -15.39
C VAL A 354 20.17 -25.54 -16.26
N GLU A 355 19.93 -25.57 -17.58
CA GLU A 355 20.64 -24.75 -18.57
C GLU A 355 20.10 -23.32 -18.66
N ASN A 356 20.93 -22.43 -19.21
CA ASN A 356 20.53 -21.06 -19.50
C ASN A 356 19.33 -21.02 -20.46
N ASP A 357 18.44 -20.05 -20.31
CA ASP A 357 17.29 -19.83 -21.20
C ASP A 357 16.33 -21.02 -21.30
N SER A 358 16.37 -21.95 -20.32
CA SER A 358 15.62 -23.21 -20.39
C SER A 358 14.45 -23.30 -19.41
N VAL A 359 14.37 -22.37 -18.45
CA VAL A 359 13.36 -22.39 -17.36
C VAL A 359 11.97 -22.14 -17.92
N ASP A 360 11.04 -23.05 -17.63
CA ASP A 360 9.66 -23.02 -18.13
C ASP A 360 8.59 -23.14 -17.04
N GLU A 361 8.96 -23.45 -15.79
CA GLU A 361 8.03 -23.55 -14.65
C GLU A 361 8.70 -23.07 -13.34
N VAL A 362 7.91 -22.42 -12.48
CA VAL A 362 8.27 -21.99 -11.14
C VAL A 362 7.33 -22.63 -10.13
N GLN A 363 7.85 -23.48 -9.24
CA GLN A 363 7.08 -24.04 -8.13
C GLN A 363 7.48 -23.37 -6.81
N ILE A 364 6.52 -22.75 -6.12
CA ILE A 364 6.74 -22.09 -4.82
C ILE A 364 6.00 -22.84 -3.71
N LEU A 365 6.76 -23.29 -2.71
CA LEU A 365 6.24 -23.89 -1.47
C LEU A 365 6.60 -23.00 -0.27
N GLY A 366 5.59 -22.45 0.39
CA GLY A 366 5.76 -21.49 1.49
C GLY A 366 5.79 -20.03 1.02
N ASN A 367 6.24 -19.13 1.90
CA ASN A 367 6.26 -17.69 1.62
C ASN A 367 7.62 -17.28 1.03
N TYR A 368 7.69 -17.28 -0.30
CA TYR A 368 8.87 -16.85 -1.05
C TYR A 368 8.48 -15.88 -2.17
N ILE A 369 9.47 -15.11 -2.59
CA ILE A 369 9.45 -14.35 -3.84
C ILE A 369 10.56 -14.89 -4.74
N ALA A 370 10.25 -15.09 -6.01
CA ALA A 370 11.21 -15.41 -7.06
C ALA A 370 11.19 -14.28 -8.10
N VAL A 371 12.34 -13.77 -8.46
CA VAL A 371 12.50 -12.77 -9.53
C VAL A 371 13.41 -13.38 -10.58
N LEU A 372 12.87 -13.57 -11.78
CA LEU A 372 13.58 -14.15 -12.93
C LEU A 372 13.96 -13.03 -13.89
N PHE A 373 15.18 -13.07 -14.44
CA PHE A 373 15.74 -12.03 -15.31
C PHE A 373 16.15 -12.61 -16.66
N GLU A 374 15.88 -11.85 -17.71
CA GLU A 374 16.21 -12.15 -19.11
C GLU A 374 17.73 -12.27 -19.33
N ASN A 375 18.54 -11.43 -18.67
CA ASN A 375 19.98 -11.41 -18.87
C ASN A 375 20.75 -11.84 -17.62
N ASN A 376 22.02 -12.20 -17.83
CA ASN A 376 23.00 -12.38 -16.76
C ASN A 376 23.18 -11.09 -15.95
N ASN A 377 23.69 -11.26 -14.71
CA ASN A 377 23.88 -10.15 -13.78
C ASN A 377 22.58 -9.40 -13.45
N PHE A 378 21.43 -10.10 -13.52
CA PHE A 378 20.13 -9.60 -13.09
C PHE A 378 19.67 -8.37 -13.90
N ARG A 379 19.86 -8.38 -15.21
CA ARG A 379 19.52 -7.28 -16.12
C ARG A 379 18.40 -7.66 -17.09
N GLY A 380 17.91 -6.68 -17.84
CA GLY A 380 16.89 -6.86 -18.87
C GLY A 380 15.49 -6.98 -18.28
N LYS A 381 14.58 -7.58 -19.05
CA LYS A 381 13.22 -7.84 -18.58
C LYS A 381 13.24 -8.78 -17.38
N CYS A 382 12.26 -8.63 -16.52
CA CYS A 382 12.10 -9.56 -15.41
C CYS A 382 10.64 -9.93 -15.16
N ALA A 383 10.44 -11.03 -14.45
CA ALA A 383 9.14 -11.45 -13.95
C ALA A 383 9.23 -11.81 -12.47
N VAL A 384 8.18 -11.48 -11.72
CA VAL A 384 8.14 -11.64 -10.25
C VAL A 384 7.03 -12.60 -9.85
N PHE A 385 7.41 -13.67 -9.16
CA PHE A 385 6.51 -14.74 -8.73
C PHE A 385 6.44 -14.81 -7.21
N THR A 386 5.22 -14.86 -6.70
CA THR A 386 4.91 -15.12 -5.27
C THR A 386 4.02 -16.35 -5.10
N LYS A 387 3.67 -16.99 -6.20
CA LYS A 387 2.91 -18.24 -6.31
C LYS A 387 3.55 -19.10 -7.39
N SER A 388 3.24 -20.39 -7.37
CA SER A 388 3.66 -21.29 -8.44
C SER A 388 3.02 -20.92 -9.77
N ASP A 389 3.77 -21.12 -10.83
CA ASP A 389 3.38 -20.98 -12.22
C ASP A 389 3.93 -22.18 -13.00
N ASP A 390 3.05 -22.97 -13.62
CA ASP A 390 3.39 -24.18 -14.36
C ASP A 390 3.69 -23.93 -15.85
N ASN A 391 3.56 -22.68 -16.32
CA ASN A 391 3.74 -22.35 -17.72
C ASN A 391 4.25 -20.92 -17.92
N LEU A 392 5.56 -20.74 -17.83
CA LEU A 392 6.18 -19.44 -18.06
C LEU A 392 6.11 -18.94 -19.51
N SER A 393 5.59 -19.73 -20.46
CA SER A 393 5.46 -19.29 -21.86
C SER A 393 4.39 -18.22 -22.06
N ASP A 394 3.50 -17.98 -21.09
CA ASP A 394 2.57 -16.86 -21.12
C ASP A 394 3.12 -15.60 -20.41
N ASP A 395 4.23 -15.73 -19.67
CA ASP A 395 4.96 -14.67 -19.02
C ASP A 395 5.97 -13.94 -19.92
N PRO A 396 6.42 -12.73 -19.53
CA PRO A 396 7.39 -11.95 -20.29
C PRO A 396 8.72 -12.65 -20.49
N ILE A 397 9.15 -13.44 -19.50
CA ILE A 397 10.41 -14.18 -19.51
C ILE A 397 10.34 -15.50 -20.31
N GLY A 398 9.17 -15.84 -20.85
CA GLY A 398 8.94 -17.00 -21.73
C GLY A 398 8.77 -16.68 -23.21
N LYS A 399 8.74 -15.39 -23.58
CA LYS A 399 8.46 -14.90 -24.95
C LYS A 399 9.62 -14.09 -25.53
N CYS A 400 10.83 -14.60 -25.37
CA CYS A 400 12.03 -13.94 -25.87
C CYS A 400 12.43 -14.46 -27.24
N GLN A 401 12.90 -13.53 -28.08
CA GLN A 401 13.39 -13.86 -29.42
C GLN A 401 14.78 -14.49 -29.36
N GLY A 402 14.99 -15.56 -30.14
CA GLY A 402 16.29 -16.22 -30.28
C GLY A 402 16.61 -17.23 -29.18
N SER A 403 15.63 -17.66 -28.39
CA SER A 403 15.82 -18.70 -27.38
C SER A 403 16.28 -20.03 -28.01
N PRO A 404 17.37 -20.65 -27.53
CA PRO A 404 17.80 -22.00 -27.95
C PRO A 404 16.76 -23.09 -27.66
N TYR A 405 15.84 -22.81 -26.74
CA TYR A 405 14.77 -23.68 -26.28
C TYR A 405 13.39 -23.26 -26.81
N GLY A 406 13.34 -22.23 -27.64
CA GLY A 406 12.13 -21.71 -28.26
C GLY A 406 11.63 -22.56 -29.44
N ASN A 407 10.36 -22.40 -29.77
CA ASN A 407 9.75 -23.05 -30.91
C ASN A 407 9.95 -22.18 -32.15
N CYS A 408 10.72 -22.67 -33.12
CA CYS A 408 10.88 -22.01 -34.42
C CYS A 408 9.95 -22.66 -35.44
N PHE A 409 9.18 -21.87 -36.19
CA PHE A 409 8.37 -22.38 -37.30
C PHE A 409 8.72 -21.64 -38.58
N CYS A 410 9.24 -22.36 -39.57
CA CYS A 410 9.52 -21.81 -40.90
C CYS A 410 8.66 -22.52 -41.94
N ILE A 411 8.00 -21.75 -42.80
CA ILE A 411 7.34 -22.23 -44.02
C ILE A 411 8.29 -21.99 -45.20
N PRO A 412 8.98 -23.03 -45.71
CA PRO A 412 9.99 -22.86 -46.76
C PRO A 412 9.41 -22.30 -48.06
N VAL A 413 8.15 -22.62 -48.35
CA VAL A 413 7.47 -22.30 -49.62
C VAL A 413 7.22 -20.81 -49.82
N ILE A 414 7.09 -20.05 -48.73
CA ILE A 414 6.84 -18.59 -48.77
C ILE A 414 7.97 -17.78 -48.13
N ASN A 415 9.10 -18.43 -47.83
CA ASN A 415 10.25 -17.83 -47.14
C ASN A 415 9.84 -17.05 -45.87
N TRP A 416 8.88 -17.60 -45.12
CA TRP A 416 8.33 -16.98 -43.92
C TRP A 416 8.74 -17.80 -42.70
N CYS A 417 9.41 -17.17 -41.76
CA CYS A 417 9.78 -17.77 -40.48
C CYS A 417 9.11 -16.97 -39.35
N VAL A 418 8.47 -17.71 -38.44
CA VAL A 418 8.10 -17.22 -37.13
C VAL A 418 9.41 -17.13 -36.32
N PRO A 419 9.74 -15.97 -35.72
CA PRO A 419 10.91 -15.83 -34.88
C PRO A 419 10.84 -16.86 -33.74
N CYS A 420 11.97 -17.45 -33.40
CA CYS A 420 12.06 -18.42 -32.30
C CYS A 420 11.71 -17.70 -30.99
N GLU A 421 10.49 -17.89 -30.51
CA GLU A 421 10.05 -17.41 -29.20
C GLU A 421 10.19 -18.53 -28.19
N GLY A 422 10.79 -18.22 -27.04
CA GLY A 422 10.96 -19.18 -25.97
C GLY A 422 11.49 -18.56 -24.69
N PRO A 423 11.75 -19.42 -23.68
CA PRO A 423 12.29 -18.97 -22.40
C PRO A 423 13.65 -18.31 -22.57
N CYS A 424 13.91 -17.29 -21.76
CA CYS A 424 15.16 -16.52 -21.76
C CYS A 424 15.64 -16.21 -20.34
N THR A 425 15.22 -17.01 -19.37
CA THR A 425 15.68 -16.77 -18.00
C THR A 425 17.18 -17.11 -17.92
N SER A 426 18.01 -16.09 -17.76
CA SER A 426 19.45 -16.22 -17.61
C SER A 426 19.93 -16.04 -16.16
N SER A 427 19.20 -15.30 -15.33
CA SER A 427 19.52 -15.20 -13.91
C SER A 427 18.30 -15.07 -13.04
N PHE A 428 18.45 -15.34 -11.74
CA PHE A 428 17.34 -15.29 -10.81
C PHE A 428 17.75 -14.90 -9.40
N MET A 429 16.75 -14.41 -8.66
CA MET A 429 16.82 -14.19 -7.23
C MET A 429 15.64 -14.86 -6.53
N VAL A 430 15.90 -15.53 -5.43
CA VAL A 430 14.87 -16.12 -4.55
C VAL A 430 15.11 -15.62 -3.13
N PHE A 431 14.04 -15.18 -2.47
CA PHE A 431 14.08 -14.78 -1.07
C PHE A 431 12.87 -15.33 -0.31
N PRO A 432 13.05 -15.79 0.94
CA PRO A 432 11.92 -15.94 1.85
C PRO A 432 11.32 -14.55 2.16
N ILE A 433 10.00 -14.48 2.29
CA ILE A 433 9.29 -13.23 2.59
C ILE A 433 8.36 -13.39 3.79
N LYS A 434 8.17 -12.29 4.52
CA LYS A 434 7.17 -12.17 5.59
C LYS A 434 5.81 -11.76 5.00
N PRO A 435 4.70 -12.23 5.58
CA PRO A 435 3.38 -11.71 5.23
C PRO A 435 3.26 -10.22 5.57
N PHE A 436 2.38 -9.53 4.84
CA PHE A 436 2.18 -8.09 4.98
C PHE A 436 1.46 -7.67 6.24
#